data_AF-A0A7W3R731-F1
#
_entry.id   AF-A0A7W3R731-F1
#
_cell.length_a   1.000
_cell.length_b   1.000
_cell.length_c   1.000
_cell.angle_alpha   90.00
_cell.angle_beta   90.00
_cell.angle_gamma   90.00
#
_symmetry.space_group_name_H-M   'P 1'
#
loop_
_entity.id
_entity.type
_entity.pdbx_description
1 polymer ?
#
loop_
_entity_poly.entity_id
_entity_poly.type
_entity_poly.pdbx_seq_one_letter_code
_entity_poly.pdbx_strand_id
1 'polypeptide(L)' 'MSRTSYQRRGFRLAALHRDAVTGSRDRLKPEIPPIGDHGIPIRDEIELEKSLR' A
#
# COMPACT_ATOMS: atom_id res chain seq x y z
N MET A 1 -2.15 4.99 10.97
CA MET A 1 -3.42 5.49 10.38
C MET A 1 -4.42 4.35 10.29
N SER A 2 -5.65 4.52 10.79
CA SER A 2 -6.66 3.45 10.87
C SER A 2 -7.32 3.17 9.51
N ARG A 3 -7.54 1.88 9.20
CA ARG A 3 -8.15 1.32 7.96
C ARG A 3 -9.45 2.00 7.51
N THR A 4 -10.12 2.71 8.42
CA THR A 4 -11.41 3.38 8.21
C THR A 4 -11.33 4.64 7.34
N SER A 5 -10.18 5.30 7.21
CA SER A 5 -10.09 6.58 6.47
C SER A 5 -10.29 6.47 4.97
N TYR A 6 -9.82 5.38 4.35
CA TYR A 6 -9.93 5.19 2.90
C TYR A 6 -11.36 4.83 2.48
N GLN A 7 -11.99 3.87 3.17
CA GLN A 7 -13.39 3.50 2.92
C GLN A 7 -14.35 4.67 3.14
N ARG A 8 -14.15 5.46 4.20
CA ARG A 8 -14.95 6.67 4.45
C ARG A 8 -14.76 7.77 3.40
N ARG A 9 -13.64 7.77 2.67
CA ARG A 9 -13.35 8.70 1.56
C ARG A 9 -13.83 8.16 0.21
N GLY A 10 -14.56 7.05 0.20
CA GLY A 10 -15.12 6.42 -1.00
C GLY A 10 -14.14 5.53 -1.77
N PHE A 11 -12.96 5.23 -1.21
CA PHE A 11 -12.05 4.27 -1.80
C PHE A 11 -12.50 2.84 -1.50
N ARG A 12 -12.43 1.98 -2.50
CA ARG A 12 -12.68 0.54 -2.40
C ARG A 12 -11.38 -0.22 -2.65
N LEU A 13 -11.25 -1.38 -2.01
CA LEU A 13 -10.12 -2.28 -2.26
C LEU A 13 -10.27 -2.84 -3.68
N ALA A 14 -9.28 -2.58 -4.53
CA ALA A 14 -9.24 -3.08 -5.90
C ALA A 14 -8.42 -4.38 -5.97
N ALA A 15 -7.20 -4.35 -5.43
CA ALA A 15 -6.28 -5.49 -5.47
C ALA A 15 -5.31 -5.49 -4.29
N LEU A 16 -4.70 -6.65 -4.05
CA LEU A 16 -3.58 -6.84 -3.14
C LEU A 16 -2.45 -7.49 -3.92
N HIS A 17 -1.33 -6.77 -4.04
CA HIS A 17 -0.14 -7.26 -4.74
C HIS A 17 0.89 -7.71 -3.71
N ARG A 18 0.94 -9.03 -3.50
CA ARG A 18 1.83 -9.63 -2.52
C ARG A 18 3.30 -9.44 -2.92
N ASP A 19 4.13 -9.06 -1.95
CA ASP A 19 5.59 -8.87 -2.08
C ASP A 19 6.03 -7.86 -3.17
N ALA A 20 5.10 -7.08 -3.74
CA ALA A 20 5.38 -6.11 -4.80
C ALA A 20 6.38 -5.02 -4.39
N VAL A 21 6.38 -4.63 -3.11
CA VAL A 21 7.29 -3.60 -2.60
C VAL A 21 8.73 -4.12 -2.55
N THR A 22 8.94 -5.42 -2.39
CA THR A 22 10.27 -6.04 -2.43
C THR A 22 10.89 -5.84 -3.82
N GLY A 23 10.16 -6.15 -4.89
CA GLY A 23 10.63 -5.92 -6.25
C GLY A 23 10.84 -4.43 -6.57
N SER A 24 9.97 -3.56 -6.04
CA SER A 24 10.12 -2.11 -6.19
C SER A 24 11.34 -1.56 -5.47
N ARG A 25 11.69 -2.08 -4.29
CA ARG A 25 12.94 -1.70 -3.58
C ARG A 25 14.18 -2.01 -4.42
N ASP A 26 14.22 -3.21 -4.99
CA ASP A 26 15.40 -3.66 -5.73
C ASP A 26 15.59 -2.91 -7.06
N ARG A 27 14.51 -2.45 -7.69
CA ARG A 27 14.53 -1.98 -9.09
C ARG A 27 14.21 -0.50 -9.29
N LEU A 28 13.40 0.10 -8.42
CA LEU A 28 12.78 1.40 -8.68
C LEU A 28 13.01 2.41 -7.57
N LYS A 29 12.86 1.99 -6.31
CA LYS A 29 12.85 2.86 -5.12
C LYS A 29 13.56 2.20 -3.95
N PRO A 30 14.90 2.11 -4.00
CA PRO A 30 15.69 1.50 -2.93
C PRO A 30 15.54 2.24 -1.58
N GLU A 31 15.10 3.49 -1.59
CA GLU A 31 14.88 4.28 -0.39
C GLU A 31 13.68 3.83 0.46
N ILE A 32 12.82 2.92 -0.02
CA ILE A 32 11.68 2.45 0.76
C ILE A 32 12.20 1.61 1.95
N PRO A 33 11.94 2.01 3.20
CA PRO A 33 12.41 1.26 4.37
C PRO A 33 11.66 -0.08 4.49
N PRO A 34 12.32 -1.18 4.89
CA PRO A 34 11.70 -2.51 5.00
C PRO A 34 10.57 -2.57 6.03
N ILE A 35 10.63 -1.70 7.03
CA ILE A 35 9.67 -1.57 8.12
C ILE A 35 9.01 -0.21 8.01
N GLY A 36 7.69 -0.20 8.01
CA GLY A 36 6.87 1.01 8.00
C GLY A 36 6.44 1.42 9.39
N ASP A 37 5.46 2.31 9.44
CA ASP A 37 4.91 2.79 10.69
C ASP A 37 4.41 1.63 11.56
N HIS A 38 4.62 1.74 12.87
CA HIS A 38 4.20 0.75 13.88
C HIS A 38 4.93 -0.59 13.81
N GLY A 39 6.12 -0.64 13.19
CA GLY A 39 6.92 -1.87 13.12
C GLY A 39 6.39 -2.90 12.13
N ILE A 40 5.48 -2.51 11.24
CA ILE A 40 4.84 -3.40 10.28
C ILE A 40 5.74 -3.52 9.03
N PRO A 41 6.07 -4.73 8.56
CA PRO A 41 6.81 -4.91 7.32
C PRO A 41 6.05 -4.33 6.13
N ILE A 42 6.70 -3.48 5.33
CA ILE A 42 6.13 -2.99 4.07
C ILE A 42 6.58 -3.96 2.98
N ARG A 43 5.76 -4.95 2.66
CA ARG A 43 6.05 -5.97 1.64
C ARG A 43 5.03 -5.97 0.52
N ASP A 44 3.76 -5.88 0.91
CA ASP A 44 2.63 -5.95 0.01
C ASP A 44 2.14 -4.56 -0.35
N GLU A 45 1.63 -4.42 -1.57
CA GLU A 45 1.00 -3.19 -2.04
C GLU A 45 -0.52 -3.36 -2.05
N ILE A 46 -1.24 -2.39 -1.48
CA ILE A 46 -2.70 -2.36 -1.45
C ILE A 46 -3.17 -1.36 -2.50
N GLU A 47 -3.89 -1.84 -3.51
CA GLU A 47 -4.48 -1.00 -4.55
C GLU A 47 -5.90 -0.60 -4.16
N LEU A 48 -6.16 0.71 -4.19
CA LEU A 48 -7.45 1.29 -3.84
C LEU A 48 -7.99 2.11 -5.02
N GLU A 49 -9.21 1.83 -5.43
CA GLU A 49 -9.89 2.59 -6.47
C GLU A 49 -10.94 3.53 -5.88
N LYS A 50 -11.19 4.67 -6.53
CA LYS A 50 -12.29 5.57 -6.20
C LYS A 50 -12.97 6.01 -7.48
N SER A 51 -14.27 5.75 -7.60
CA SER A 51 -15.06 6.25 -8.72
C SER A 51 -15.21 7.78 -8.60
N LEU A 52 -14.74 8.50 -9.62
CA LEU A 52 -14.99 9.93 -9.77
C LEU A 52 -16.22 10.06 -10.68
N ARG A 53 -17.37 10.40 -10.10
CA ARG A 53 -18.56 10.83 -10.84
C ARG A 53 -18.60 12.35 -10.86
#